data_AF-A0A965A2R3-F1
#
_entry.id   AF-A0A965A2R3-F1
#
_cell.length_a   1.000
_cell.length_b   1.000
_cell.length_c   1.000
_cell.angle_alpha   90.00
_cell.angle_beta   90.00
_cell.angle_gamma   90.00
#
_symmetry.space_group_name_H-M   'P 1'
#
loop_
_entity.id
_entity.type
_entity.pdbx_description
1 polymer ?
#
loop_
_entity_poly.entity_id
_entity_poly.type
_entity_poly.pdbx_seq_one_letter_code
_entity_poly.pdbx_strand_id
1 'polypeptide(L)'
;MADSDTSDRRGMTPASSTHPAQRVGLLSHPAHLISFGFGCGFFPVAPGTIATLWAWVVFLMIDPVMTDFSWAVLIASGVVVGAVACTVTGRALGKADDGSMVWDEIVAFWLV
;
A
#
# COMPACT_ATOMS: atom_id res chain seq x y z
N MET A 1 1.13 4.28 -61.26
CA MET A 1 1.10 3.10 -60.38
C MET A 1 2.18 3.32 -59.33
N ALA A 2 1.84 4.10 -58.30
CA ALA A 2 2.69 4.34 -57.13
C ALA A 2 1.90 3.78 -55.95
N ASP A 3 2.41 2.67 -55.41
CA ASP A 3 1.77 1.92 -54.35
C ASP A 3 1.71 2.73 -53.06
N SER A 4 0.54 2.65 -52.45
CA SER A 4 0.17 3.14 -51.14
C SER A 4 1.06 2.54 -50.05
N ASP A 5 1.99 3.33 -49.50
CA ASP A 5 2.63 3.03 -48.22
C ASP A 5 1.70 3.45 -47.08
N THR A 6 0.63 2.67 -46.91
CA THR A 6 -0.18 2.64 -45.69
C THR A 6 0.67 2.01 -44.60
N SER A 7 1.49 2.85 -43.95
CA SER A 7 2.14 2.53 -42.68
C SER A 7 1.06 2.28 -41.62
N ASP A 8 0.73 0.99 -41.54
CA ASP A 8 0.24 0.21 -40.42
C ASP A 8 0.49 0.86 -39.05
N ARG A 9 -0.36 1.83 -38.68
CA ARG A 9 -0.54 2.29 -37.30
C ARG A 9 -1.31 1.20 -36.56
N ARG A 10 -0.64 0.07 -36.29
CA ARG A 10 -1.17 -0.92 -35.34
C ARG A 10 -1.49 -0.19 -34.06
N GLY A 11 -2.76 -0.23 -33.69
CA GLY A 11 -3.24 0.26 -32.41
C GLY A 11 -2.41 -0.39 -31.31
N MET A 12 -1.58 0.42 -30.66
CA MET A 12 -1.09 0.12 -29.33
C MET A 12 -2.30 0.22 -28.41
N THR A 13 -3.10 -0.84 -28.32
CA THR A 13 -4.01 -1.02 -27.20
C THR A 13 -3.13 -0.98 -25.96
N PRO A 14 -3.27 0.01 -25.06
CA PRO A 14 -2.56 -0.06 -23.80
C PRO A 14 -3.10 -1.29 -23.09
N ALA A 15 -2.30 -2.37 -23.06
CA ALA A 15 -2.56 -3.47 -22.16
C ALA A 15 -2.66 -2.85 -20.77
N SER A 16 -3.85 -2.90 -20.16
CA SER A 16 -4.07 -2.40 -18.81
C SER A 16 -3.19 -3.21 -17.86
N SER A 17 -2.02 -2.68 -17.53
CA SER A 17 -1.10 -3.31 -16.58
C SER A 17 -1.66 -3.13 -15.17
N THR A 18 -2.64 -3.95 -14.81
CA THR A 18 -3.16 -4.09 -13.45
C THR A 18 -1.99 -4.34 -12.50
N HIS A 19 -1.80 -3.42 -11.55
CA HIS A 19 -0.69 -3.47 -10.61
C HIS A 19 -0.73 -4.80 -9.81
N PRO A 20 0.42 -5.46 -9.51
CA PRO A 20 0.45 -6.73 -8.77
C PRO A 20 -0.39 -6.71 -7.48
N ALA A 21 -0.40 -5.59 -6.75
CA ALA A 21 -1.23 -5.37 -5.57
C ALA A 21 -2.73 -5.64 -5.82
N GLN A 22 -3.26 -5.22 -6.97
CA GLN A 22 -4.68 -5.38 -7.33
C GLN A 22 -5.04 -6.84 -7.60
N ARG A 23 -4.05 -7.70 -7.91
CA ARG A 23 -4.27 -9.14 -8.12
C ARG A 23 -4.32 -9.92 -6.81
N VAL A 24 -3.53 -9.51 -5.83
CA VAL A 24 -3.47 -10.15 -4.51
C VAL A 24 -4.72 -9.81 -3.69
N GLY A 25 -5.27 -8.61 -3.86
CA GLY A 25 -6.53 -8.20 -3.25
C GLY A 25 -6.42 -7.87 -1.76
N LEU A 26 -7.11 -6.80 -1.33
CA LEU A 26 -7.06 -6.29 0.04
C LEU A 26 -7.71 -7.25 1.06
N LEU A 27 -8.83 -7.88 0.69
CA LEU A 27 -9.64 -8.72 1.60
C LEU A 27 -9.31 -10.21 1.55
N SER A 28 -8.33 -10.62 0.73
CA SER A 28 -7.98 -12.03 0.58
C SER A 28 -7.23 -12.59 1.79
N HIS A 29 -6.55 -11.74 2.56
CA HIS A 29 -5.85 -12.12 3.78
C HIS A 29 -5.79 -10.92 4.76
N PRO A 30 -5.98 -11.10 6.08
CA PRO A 30 -5.91 -10.01 7.04
C PRO A 30 -4.54 -9.29 7.05
N ALA A 31 -3.47 -10.01 6.71
CA ALA A 31 -2.15 -9.40 6.51
C ALA A 31 -2.13 -8.33 5.40
N HIS A 32 -2.93 -8.50 4.34
CA HIS A 32 -2.99 -7.55 3.23
C HIS A 32 -3.68 -6.25 3.65
N LEU A 33 -4.69 -6.33 4.52
CA LEU A 33 -5.33 -5.14 5.11
C LEU A 33 -4.32 -4.28 5.85
N ILE A 34 -3.47 -4.93 6.66
CA ILE A 34 -2.46 -4.24 7.45
C ILE A 34 -1.37 -3.69 6.52
N SER A 35 -0.78 -4.53 5.67
CA SER A 35 0.34 -4.12 4.81
C SER A 35 -0.03 -2.97 3.88
N PHE A 36 -1.25 -2.96 3.34
CA PHE A 36 -1.71 -1.90 2.43
C PHE A 36 -2.32 -0.70 3.17
N GLY A 37 -2.18 -0.60 4.50
CA GLY A 37 -2.70 0.52 5.28
C GLY A 37 -4.21 0.70 5.13
N PHE A 38 -4.97 -0.38 5.23
CA PHE A 38 -6.42 -0.43 5.04
C PHE A 38 -6.92 0.05 3.67
N GLY A 39 -6.07 -0.01 2.64
CA GLY A 39 -6.42 0.36 1.28
C GLY A 39 -5.73 1.62 0.77
N CYS A 40 -5.04 2.38 1.64
CA CYS A 40 -4.27 3.56 1.26
C CYS A 40 -3.19 3.25 0.22
N GLY A 41 -2.59 2.06 0.32
CA GLY A 41 -1.60 1.55 -0.61
C GLY A 41 -2.06 1.38 -2.06
N PHE A 42 -3.37 1.31 -2.29
CA PHE A 42 -3.94 1.17 -3.64
C PHE A 42 -4.13 2.51 -4.35
N PHE A 43 -3.84 3.63 -3.69
CA PHE A 43 -4.01 4.93 -4.30
C PHE A 43 -3.00 5.12 -5.45
N PRO A 44 -3.44 5.55 -6.65
CA PRO A 44 -2.61 5.53 -7.85
C PRO A 44 -1.47 6.54 -7.84
N VAL A 45 -1.50 7.54 -6.94
CA VAL A 45 -0.53 8.63 -6.89
C VAL A 45 -0.07 8.87 -5.45
N ALA A 46 1.22 8.66 -5.18
CA ALA A 46 1.84 8.87 -3.85
C ALA A 46 1.09 8.13 -2.71
N PRO A 47 1.02 6.79 -2.75
CA PRO A 47 0.35 5.98 -1.72
C PRO A 47 0.86 6.28 -0.30
N GLY A 48 2.16 6.58 -0.14
CA GLY A 48 2.74 7.01 1.13
C GLY A 48 2.14 8.31 1.68
N THR A 49 1.85 9.31 0.84
CA THR A 49 1.21 10.56 1.28
C THR A 49 -0.19 10.31 1.82
N ILE A 50 -0.95 9.46 1.13
CA ILE A 50 -2.30 9.05 1.58
C ILE A 50 -2.20 8.25 2.88
N ALA A 51 -1.19 7.39 3.02
CA ALA A 51 -0.93 6.66 4.24
C ALA A 51 -0.61 7.60 5.42
N THR A 52 0.18 8.65 5.21
CA THR A 52 0.45 9.67 6.23
C THR A 52 -0.81 10.43 6.63
N LEU A 53 -1.64 10.84 5.65
CA LEU A 53 -2.92 11.50 5.94
C LEU A 53 -3.85 10.57 6.74
N TRP A 54 -3.89 9.29 6.38
CA TRP A 54 -4.62 8.27 7.10
C TRP A 54 -4.09 8.09 8.52
N ALA A 55 -2.77 8.04 8.71
CA ALA A 55 -2.14 7.96 10.02
C ALA A 55 -2.53 9.15 10.92
N TRP A 56 -2.59 10.36 10.37
CA TRP A 56 -3.10 11.56 11.05
C TRP A 56 -4.56 11.40 11.50
N VAL A 57 -5.44 10.92 10.61
CA VAL A 57 -6.86 10.71 10.93
C VAL A 57 -7.00 9.71 12.07
N VAL A 58 -6.29 8.57 11.99
CA VAL A 58 -6.31 7.55 13.04
C VAL A 58 -5.76 8.11 14.35
N PHE A 59 -4.64 8.85 14.31
CA PHE A 59 -4.06 9.50 15.48
C PHE A 59 -5.08 10.39 16.19
N LEU A 60 -5.72 11.32 15.46
CA LEU A 60 -6.72 12.23 16.02
C LEU A 60 -7.93 11.50 16.64
N MET A 61 -8.27 10.31 16.12
CA MET A 61 -9.38 9.52 16.65
C MET A 61 -9.02 8.77 17.95
N ILE A 62 -7.79 8.26 18.07
CA ILE A 62 -7.40 7.39 19.18
C ILE A 62 -6.62 8.10 20.28
N ASP A 63 -5.92 9.19 19.96
CA ASP A 63 -5.11 9.95 20.92
C ASP A 63 -5.87 10.37 22.19
N PRO A 64 -7.14 10.84 22.15
CA PRO A 64 -7.86 11.25 23.35
C PRO A 64 -8.09 10.15 24.39
N VAL A 65 -7.93 8.88 24.00
CA VAL A 65 -8.12 7.71 24.89
C VAL A 65 -6.81 6.94 25.13
N MET A 66 -5.69 7.40 24.59
CA MET A 66 -4.39 6.75 24.71
C MET A 66 -3.52 7.40 25.79
N THR A 67 -2.61 6.60 26.35
CA THR A 67 -1.51 7.07 27.20
C THR A 67 -0.19 6.88 26.45
N ASP A 68 0.87 7.56 26.87
CA ASP A 68 2.22 7.39 26.29
C ASP A 68 2.66 5.91 26.28
N PHE A 69 2.34 5.16 27.34
CA PHE A 69 2.63 3.73 27.41
C PHE A 69 1.80 2.94 26.40
N SER A 70 0.51 3.24 26.26
CA SER A 70 -0.36 2.61 25.26
C SER A 70 0.13 2.89 23.83
N TRP A 71 0.57 4.11 23.55
CA TRP A 71 1.19 4.49 22.28
C TRP A 71 2.47 3.72 22.02
N ALA A 72 3.37 3.62 23.01
CA ALA A 72 4.60 2.84 22.89
C ALA A 72 4.33 1.35 22.58
N VAL A 73 3.34 0.75 23.27
CA VAL A 73 2.91 -0.63 23.01
C VAL A 73 2.30 -0.77 21.61
N LEU A 74 1.44 0.16 21.20
CA LEU A 74 0.81 0.18 19.88
C LEU A 74 1.87 0.24 18.78
N ILE A 75 2.81 1.18 18.87
CA ILE A 75 3.89 1.34 17.89
C ILE A 75 4.78 0.09 17.85
N ALA A 76 5.23 -0.40 19.00
CA ALA A 76 6.07 -1.61 19.07
C ALA A 76 5.36 -2.82 18.46
N SER A 77 4.08 -3.02 18.78
CA SER A 77 3.27 -4.09 18.18
C SER A 77 3.05 -3.87 16.68
N GLY A 78 2.86 -2.62 16.25
CA GLY A 78 2.70 -2.23 14.86
C GLY A 78 3.93 -2.55 14.02
N VAL A 79 5.14 -2.34 14.54
CA VAL A 79 6.39 -2.74 13.86
C VAL A 79 6.45 -4.26 13.67
N VAL A 80 6.18 -5.03 14.72
CA VAL A 80 6.25 -6.51 14.66
C VAL A 80 5.19 -7.07 13.71
N VAL A 81 3.94 -6.65 13.89
CA VAL A 81 2.81 -7.09 13.06
C VAL A 81 3.02 -6.64 11.61
N GLY A 82 3.52 -5.42 11.40
CA GLY A 82 3.87 -4.88 10.10
C GLY A 82 4.91 -5.71 9.38
N ALA A 83 6.01 -6.06 10.04
CA ALA A 83 7.06 -6.88 9.45
C ALA A 83 6.52 -8.26 9.00
N VAL A 84 5.68 -8.90 9.82
CA VAL A 84 5.02 -10.16 9.46
C VAL A 84 4.06 -9.97 8.29
N ALA A 85 3.23 -8.91 8.33
CA ALA A 85 2.27 -8.59 7.28
C ALA A 85 2.96 -8.34 5.94
N CYS A 86 3.96 -7.48 5.89
CA CYS A 86 4.74 -7.18 4.68
C CYS A 86 5.45 -8.42 4.14
N THR A 87 5.93 -9.32 5.01
CA THR A 87 6.51 -10.61 4.57
C THR A 87 5.48 -11.50 3.89
N VAL A 88 4.27 -11.61 4.45
CA VAL A 88 3.17 -12.40 3.86
C VAL A 88 2.74 -11.78 2.53
N THR A 89 2.50 -10.47 2.51
CA THR A 89 2.07 -9.74 1.31
C THR A 89 3.13 -9.79 0.21
N GLY A 90 4.42 -9.63 0.55
CA GLY A 90 5.50 -9.70 -0.43
C GLY A 90 5.64 -11.08 -1.07
N ARG A 91 5.40 -12.14 -0.30
CA ARG A 91 5.32 -13.51 -0.84
C ARG A 91 4.11 -13.67 -1.77
N ALA A 92 2.95 -13.13 -1.40
CA ALA A 92 1.75 -13.19 -2.23
C ALA A 92 1.90 -12.39 -3.54
N LEU A 93 2.63 -11.26 -3.49
CA LEU A 93 2.93 -10.43 -4.66
C LEU A 93 4.06 -10.99 -5.54
N GLY A 94 4.86 -11.93 -5.02
CA GLY A 94 6.09 -12.37 -5.67
C GLY A 94 7.17 -11.28 -5.75
N LYS A 95 7.01 -10.18 -4.99
CA LYS A 95 7.90 -9.03 -4.94
C LYS A 95 8.00 -8.56 -3.49
N ALA A 96 9.20 -8.63 -2.93
CA ALA A 96 9.50 -7.99 -1.67
C ALA A 96 9.54 -6.47 -1.89
N ASP A 97 8.96 -5.71 -0.97
CA ASP A 97 8.98 -4.24 -0.98
C ASP A 97 8.26 -3.62 -2.19
N ASP A 98 6.94 -3.73 -2.17
CA ASP A 98 6.07 -3.10 -3.16
C ASP A 98 5.58 -1.76 -2.62
N GLY A 99 5.62 -0.69 -3.43
CA GLY A 99 5.25 0.66 -2.98
C GLY A 99 3.78 0.86 -2.58
N SER A 100 2.95 -0.18 -2.69
CA SER A 100 1.61 -0.21 -2.07
C SER A 100 1.63 -0.68 -0.62
N MET A 101 2.69 -1.33 -0.14
CA MET A 101 2.87 -1.63 1.27
C MET A 101 3.24 -0.33 1.98
N VAL A 102 2.30 0.21 2.76
CA VAL A 102 2.44 1.55 3.36
C VAL A 102 2.33 1.55 4.89
N TRP A 103 2.44 0.37 5.49
CA TRP A 103 2.21 0.20 6.92
C TRP A 103 3.35 0.79 7.75
N ASP A 104 4.59 0.65 7.28
CA ASP A 104 5.76 1.21 7.94
C ASP A 104 5.76 2.73 7.94
N GLU A 105 5.22 3.42 6.92
CA GLU A 105 5.03 4.87 6.94
C GLU A 105 3.99 5.31 7.97
N ILE A 106 2.92 4.53 8.17
CA ILE A 106 1.90 4.82 9.19
C ILE A 106 2.52 4.71 10.59
N VAL A 107 3.24 3.62 10.86
CA VAL A 107 3.86 3.37 12.16
C VAL A 107 5.01 4.36 12.42
N ALA A 108 5.83 4.66 11.40
CA ALA A 108 6.88 5.65 11.50
C ALA A 108 6.32 7.05 11.76
N PHE A 109 5.17 7.39 11.17
CA PHE A 109 4.50 8.66 11.43
C PHE A 109 4.08 8.78 12.90
N TRP A 110 3.47 7.75 13.50
CA TRP A 110 3.07 7.79 14.92
C TRP A 110 4.25 7.81 15.90
N LEU A 111 5.44 7.39 15.45
CA LEU A 111 6.65 7.40 16.28
C LEU A 111 7.25 8.79 16.44
N VAL A 112 7.00 9.71 15.49
CA VAL A 112 7.56 11.08 15.45
C VAL A 112 6.69 12.03 16.26
#